data_AF-A0A1F7GJD5-F1
#
_entry.id   AF-A0A1F7GJD5-F1
#
_cell.length_a   1.000
_cell.length_b   1.000
_cell.length_c   1.000
_cell.angle_alpha   90.00
_cell.angle_beta   90.00
_cell.angle_gamma   90.00
#
_symmetry.space_group_name_H-M   'P 1'
#
loop_
_entity.id
_entity.type
_entity.pdbx_description
1 polymer ?
#
loop_
_entity_poly.entity_id
_entity_poly.type
_entity_poly.pdbx_seq_one_letter_code
_entity_poly.pdbx_strand_id
1 'polypeptide(L)'
;MKKTLPVLLAGFVMFIIFALIRDPEKILPMREVRRFTKSYESCPKPFVFQMPIDINKATSILYPGQKRGGEYKAHGGFRFDNSRPEDISVLAPYDAEVIAGARYPVNGEIQYTFDFAHPCGIRYRFGHLLTLAPKFQTIAEKFPLPKGLDSRTTEVYPPIKVKQEEVIATAVGLTRGGDSAQGGINTFVDWGVYDYRQKNQSSKDSAWVVRHPYEIESYAVCWFDWISSVDRNKVLALPSSDFESGKSSDYCK
;
A
#
# COMPACT_ATOMS: atom_id res chain seq x y z
N MET A 1 -69.95 16.94 -4.83
CA MET A 1 -69.45 16.78 -6.22
C MET A 1 -68.04 16.20 -6.17
N LYS A 2 -67.78 15.22 -7.05
CA LYS A 2 -66.57 14.41 -7.17
C LYS A 2 -65.28 15.20 -7.47
N LYS A 3 -64.15 14.50 -7.25
CA LYS A 3 -62.80 14.62 -7.86
C LYS A 3 -61.77 15.37 -7.00
N THR A 4 -60.52 14.94 -6.83
CA THR A 4 -59.75 13.73 -7.19
C THR A 4 -58.46 13.81 -6.38
N LEU A 5 -57.98 12.67 -5.87
CA LEU A 5 -56.68 12.50 -5.25
C LEU A 5 -55.56 12.53 -6.31
N PRO A 6 -54.38 13.12 -6.05
CA PRO A 6 -53.16 12.70 -6.71
C PRO A 6 -52.34 11.83 -5.76
N VAL A 7 -52.25 10.55 -6.13
CA VAL A 7 -51.22 9.62 -5.69
C VAL A 7 -49.89 10.14 -6.24
N LEU A 8 -48.96 10.56 -5.38
CA LEU A 8 -47.58 10.77 -5.78
C LEU A 8 -46.79 9.50 -5.46
N LEU A 9 -46.26 8.91 -6.53
CA LEU A 9 -45.34 7.79 -6.55
C LEU A 9 -44.21 7.95 -5.52
N ALA A 10 -44.05 6.94 -4.66
CA ALA A 10 -42.81 6.69 -3.95
C ALA A 10 -41.74 6.28 -4.97
N GLY A 11 -41.04 7.29 -5.51
CA GLY A 11 -39.85 7.12 -6.34
C GLY A 11 -38.69 6.64 -5.45
N PHE A 12 -38.22 5.44 -5.75
CA PHE A 12 -37.04 4.79 -5.22
C PHE A 12 -35.82 5.71 -5.34
N VAL A 13 -35.45 6.40 -4.24
CA VAL A 13 -34.17 7.11 -4.18
C VAL A 13 -33.10 6.07 -4.01
N MET A 14 -32.48 5.69 -5.12
CA MET A 14 -31.27 4.91 -5.16
C MET A 14 -30.19 5.70 -4.39
N PHE A 15 -29.87 5.26 -3.17
CA PHE A 15 -28.72 5.74 -2.43
C PHE A 15 -27.46 5.30 -3.17
N ILE A 16 -27.01 6.11 -4.13
CA ILE A 16 -25.63 6.03 -4.61
C ILE A 16 -24.78 6.66 -3.51
N ILE A 17 -24.39 5.83 -2.54
CA ILE A 17 -23.29 6.14 -1.64
C ILE A 17 -22.02 6.09 -2.50
N PHE A 18 -21.67 7.23 -3.10
CA PHE A 18 -20.28 7.47 -3.49
C PHE A 18 -19.49 7.56 -2.19
N ALA A 19 -18.97 6.41 -1.74
CA ALA A 19 -17.91 6.38 -0.77
C ALA A 19 -16.69 7.03 -1.43
N LEU A 20 -16.53 8.34 -1.21
CA LEU A 20 -15.27 9.05 -1.39
C LEU A 20 -14.26 8.43 -0.39
N ILE A 21 -13.65 7.34 -0.84
CA ILE A 21 -12.41 6.80 -0.28
C ILE A 21 -11.43 7.99 -0.26
N ARG A 22 -10.88 8.28 0.92
CA ARG A 22 -9.81 9.25 1.08
C ARG A 22 -8.60 8.44 1.51
N ASP A 23 -7.66 8.33 0.57
CA ASP A 23 -6.42 7.58 0.68
C ASP A 23 -5.61 7.82 1.98
N PRO A 24 -4.81 6.81 2.41
CA PRO A 24 -3.84 6.89 3.52
C PRO A 24 -2.67 7.87 3.30
N GLU A 25 -2.63 8.57 2.17
CA GLU A 25 -1.46 9.35 1.74
C GLU A 25 -1.41 10.80 2.25
N LYS A 26 -2.29 11.18 3.17
CA LYS A 26 -2.17 12.49 3.86
C LYS A 26 -1.04 12.46 4.90
N ILE A 27 0.20 12.38 4.42
CA ILE A 27 1.39 12.75 5.17
C ILE A 27 1.18 14.22 5.58
N LEU A 28 1.09 14.46 6.89
CA LEU A 28 1.21 15.82 7.41
C LEU A 28 2.55 16.39 6.94
N PRO A 29 2.61 17.67 6.51
CA PRO A 29 3.88 18.26 6.14
C PRO A 29 4.83 18.11 7.32
N MET A 30 5.99 17.47 7.10
CA MET A 30 7.07 17.41 8.09
C MET A 30 7.47 18.84 8.45
N ARG A 31 6.83 19.40 9.48
CA ARG A 31 7.17 20.70 10.01
C ARG A 31 8.04 20.47 11.23
N GLU A 32 9.33 20.71 11.00
CA GLU A 32 10.32 21.12 11.99
C GLU A 32 10.82 20.07 12.99
N VAL A 33 11.42 18.97 12.52
CA VAL A 33 12.60 18.41 13.19
C VAL A 33 13.59 17.86 12.15
N ARG A 34 14.74 18.54 12.05
CA ARG A 34 15.96 18.20 11.28
C ARG A 34 15.92 18.31 9.75
N ARG A 35 15.97 19.56 9.28
CA ARG A 35 16.78 19.94 8.12
C ARG A 35 18.28 19.89 8.49
N PHE A 36 18.77 18.72 8.91
CA PHE A 36 20.19 18.43 8.86
C PHE A 36 20.42 17.70 7.56
N THR A 37 21.49 18.03 6.86
CA THR A 37 22.01 17.28 5.72
C THR A 37 22.08 15.80 6.08
N LYS A 38 21.02 15.04 5.80
CA LYS A 38 20.98 13.61 6.07
C LYS A 38 21.92 12.97 5.06
N SER A 39 23.18 12.82 5.45
CA SER A 39 24.11 11.96 4.75
C SER A 39 23.55 10.55 4.91
N TYR A 40 22.91 10.05 3.86
CA TYR A 40 22.53 8.65 3.81
C TYR A 40 23.79 7.80 3.90
N GLU A 41 23.70 6.67 4.60
CA GLU A 41 24.74 5.66 4.51
C GLU A 41 24.85 5.16 3.06
N SER A 42 25.99 4.59 2.70
CA SER A 42 26.12 3.97 1.37
C SER A 42 25.20 2.76 1.27
N CYS A 43 24.30 2.74 0.28
CA CYS A 43 23.50 1.55 0.02
C CYS A 43 24.41 0.42 -0.51
N PRO A 44 24.11 -0.85 -0.18
CA PRO A 44 24.60 -1.99 -0.93
C PRO A 44 24.49 -1.79 -2.45
N LYS A 45 25.50 -2.23 -3.20
CA LYS A 45 25.53 -2.17 -4.67
C LYS A 45 25.77 -3.57 -5.24
N PRO A 46 24.82 -4.16 -5.98
CA PRO A 46 23.45 -3.67 -6.21
C PRO A 46 22.61 -3.71 -4.92
N PHE A 47 21.60 -2.84 -4.82
CA PHE A 47 20.62 -2.92 -3.73
C PHE A 47 19.54 -3.92 -4.15
N VAL A 48 19.72 -5.18 -3.73
CA VAL A 48 18.80 -6.28 -4.01
C VAL A 48 18.20 -6.76 -2.69
N PHE A 49 16.88 -6.89 -2.64
CA PHE A 49 16.17 -7.40 -1.49
C PHE A 49 15.40 -8.68 -1.78
N GLN A 50 15.08 -9.37 -0.70
CA GLN A 50 14.26 -10.57 -0.75
C GLN A 50 12.80 -10.20 -0.99
N MET A 51 12.08 -11.12 -1.61
CA MET A 51 10.64 -11.01 -1.73
C MET A 51 9.99 -11.05 -0.34
N PRO A 52 9.10 -10.08 -0.01
CA PRO A 52 8.45 -10.04 1.30
C PRO A 52 7.30 -11.04 1.42
N ILE A 53 6.98 -11.77 0.36
CA ILE A 53 5.89 -12.74 0.28
C ILE A 53 6.38 -14.00 -0.46
N ASP A 54 5.65 -15.10 -0.29
CA ASP A 54 5.84 -16.28 -1.15
C ASP A 54 5.25 -16.01 -2.53
N ILE A 55 6.12 -15.62 -3.47
CA ILE A 55 5.74 -15.28 -4.84
C ILE A 55 5.08 -16.44 -5.60
N ASN A 56 5.27 -17.69 -5.17
CA ASN A 56 4.63 -18.83 -5.83
C ASN A 56 3.13 -18.94 -5.51
N LYS A 57 2.66 -18.23 -4.49
CA LYS A 57 1.22 -18.12 -4.17
C LYS A 57 0.53 -16.97 -4.91
N ALA A 58 1.29 -16.02 -5.44
CA ALA A 58 0.73 -14.86 -6.12
C ALA A 58 0.04 -15.29 -7.42
N THR A 59 -1.19 -14.81 -7.63
CA THR A 59 -1.99 -15.11 -8.83
C THR A 59 -1.94 -13.98 -9.84
N SER A 60 -1.78 -12.74 -9.37
CA SER A 60 -1.65 -11.55 -10.20
C SER A 60 -0.93 -10.42 -9.45
N ILE A 61 -0.51 -9.40 -10.19
CA ILE A 61 0.29 -8.28 -9.67
C ILE A 61 -0.37 -6.93 -10.02
N LEU A 62 -0.26 -5.99 -9.09
CA LEU A 62 -0.51 -4.57 -9.30
C LEU A 62 0.82 -3.86 -9.47
N TYR A 63 0.98 -3.10 -10.55
CA TYR A 63 2.22 -2.38 -10.80
C TYR A 63 2.21 -1.08 -9.97
N PRO A 64 3.37 -0.63 -9.45
CA PRO A 64 3.46 0.69 -8.86
C PRO A 64 3.34 1.76 -9.96
N GLY A 65 2.80 2.93 -9.62
CA GLY A 65 2.66 4.05 -10.56
C GLY A 65 1.52 3.87 -11.56
N GLN A 66 0.36 3.45 -11.06
CA GLN A 66 -0.86 3.23 -11.84
C GLN A 66 -2.00 4.10 -11.32
N LYS A 67 -2.92 4.51 -12.21
CA LYS A 67 -4.22 5.01 -11.79
C LYS A 67 -5.19 3.83 -11.65
N ARG A 68 -5.66 3.58 -10.43
CA ARG A 68 -6.53 2.44 -10.10
C ARG A 68 -7.54 2.84 -9.03
N GLY A 69 -8.79 2.45 -9.24
CA GLY A 69 -9.88 2.78 -8.30
C GLY A 69 -10.15 4.29 -8.21
N GLY A 70 -9.86 5.04 -9.28
CA GLY A 70 -10.03 6.49 -9.35
C GLY A 70 -8.85 7.31 -8.82
N GLU A 71 -7.88 6.68 -8.16
CA GLU A 71 -6.73 7.34 -7.52
C GLU A 71 -5.41 6.87 -8.11
N TYR A 72 -4.37 7.69 -8.00
CA TYR A 72 -3.02 7.30 -8.39
C TYR A 72 -2.37 6.52 -7.24
N LYS A 73 -1.72 5.40 -7.55
CA LYS A 73 -1.10 4.52 -6.57
C LYS A 73 0.41 4.48 -6.81
N ALA A 74 1.17 5.11 -5.91
CA ALA A 74 2.63 5.08 -5.94
C ALA A 74 3.22 3.69 -5.60
N HIS A 75 2.38 2.78 -5.12
CA HIS A 75 2.72 1.42 -4.73
C HIS A 75 2.05 0.39 -5.66
N GLY A 76 2.67 -0.79 -5.72
CA GLY A 76 2.09 -1.96 -6.36
C GLY A 76 1.49 -2.89 -5.31
N GLY A 77 1.43 -4.18 -5.64
CA GLY A 77 0.95 -5.18 -4.71
C GLY A 77 0.76 -6.53 -5.39
N PHE A 78 0.39 -7.53 -4.60
CA PHE A 78 0.11 -8.87 -5.08
C PHE A 78 -1.28 -9.29 -4.67
N ARG A 79 -1.91 -10.09 -5.54
CA ARG A 79 -3.13 -10.82 -5.22
C ARG A 79 -2.84 -12.30 -5.09
N PHE A 80 -3.65 -12.95 -4.27
CA PHE A 80 -3.52 -14.37 -3.95
C PHE A 80 -4.93 -14.99 -4.03
N ASP A 81 -5.53 -14.94 -5.21
CA ASP A 81 -6.96 -15.26 -5.41
C ASP A 81 -7.31 -16.73 -5.07
N ASN A 82 -6.30 -17.60 -4.94
CA ASN A 82 -6.44 -18.99 -4.54
C ASN A 82 -6.02 -19.27 -3.08
N SER A 83 -5.76 -18.23 -2.28
CA SER A 83 -5.28 -18.33 -0.90
C SER A 83 -6.21 -17.63 0.07
N ARG A 84 -6.28 -18.14 1.31
CA ARG A 84 -6.93 -17.44 2.41
C ARG A 84 -5.99 -16.36 2.99
N PRO A 85 -6.51 -15.34 3.68
CA PRO A 85 -5.71 -14.29 4.31
C PRO A 85 -4.56 -14.84 5.16
N GLU A 86 -4.86 -15.82 6.01
CA GLU A 86 -3.93 -16.48 6.93
C GLU A 86 -2.89 -17.40 6.26
N ASP A 87 -3.02 -17.67 4.95
CA ASP A 87 -2.02 -18.44 4.20
C ASP A 87 -0.83 -17.57 3.77
N ILE A 88 -0.95 -16.24 3.88
CA ILE A 88 0.02 -15.27 3.38
C ILE A 88 0.66 -14.52 4.54
N SER A 89 1.96 -14.79 4.75
CA SER A 89 2.80 -14.01 5.65
C SER A 89 3.56 -12.93 4.89
N VAL A 90 3.85 -11.83 5.57
CA VAL A 90 4.68 -10.72 5.07
C VAL A 90 5.95 -10.64 5.91
N LEU A 91 7.09 -10.68 5.24
CA LEU A 91 8.41 -10.59 5.84
C LEU A 91 9.07 -9.25 5.50
N ALA A 92 9.97 -8.79 6.36
CA ALA A 92 10.81 -7.65 6.06
C ALA A 92 11.79 -7.99 4.92
N PRO A 93 11.76 -7.27 3.77
CA PRO A 93 12.59 -7.59 2.62
C PRO A 93 14.08 -7.30 2.85
N TYR A 94 14.40 -6.43 3.81
CA TYR A 94 15.76 -6.04 4.22
C TYR A 94 15.74 -5.39 5.62
N ASP A 95 16.92 -5.33 6.26
CA ASP A 95 17.14 -4.60 7.51
C ASP A 95 16.66 -3.15 7.39
N ALA A 96 15.84 -2.70 8.34
CA ALA A 96 15.25 -1.35 8.31
C ALA A 96 14.84 -0.88 9.71
N GLU A 97 14.24 0.29 9.77
CA GLU A 97 13.57 0.81 10.96
C GLU A 97 12.12 1.17 10.63
N VAL A 98 11.18 0.79 11.50
CA VAL A 98 9.81 1.30 11.44
C VAL A 98 9.83 2.78 11.81
N ILE A 99 9.38 3.63 10.90
CA ILE A 99 9.37 5.09 11.06
C ILE A 99 7.95 5.67 11.15
N ALA A 100 6.95 4.94 10.67
CA ALA A 100 5.56 5.37 10.74
C ALA A 100 4.61 4.18 10.58
N GLY A 101 3.35 4.37 10.93
CA GLY A 101 2.30 3.42 10.60
C GLY A 101 0.91 3.91 10.95
N ALA A 102 -0.11 3.15 10.59
CA ALA A 102 -1.50 3.46 10.85
C ALA A 102 -2.31 2.20 11.14
N ARG A 103 -3.45 2.39 11.80
CA ARG A 103 -4.56 1.42 11.84
C ARG A 103 -5.81 2.08 11.29
N TYR A 104 -6.52 1.43 10.39
CA TYR A 104 -7.67 2.02 9.67
C TYR A 104 -8.73 0.97 9.33
N PRO A 105 -10.03 1.32 9.33
CA PRO A 105 -11.09 0.37 9.07
C PRO A 105 -11.30 0.20 7.57
N VAL A 106 -11.44 -1.05 7.13
CA VAL A 106 -11.89 -1.43 5.79
C VAL A 106 -12.93 -2.52 5.95
N ASN A 107 -14.15 -2.30 5.45
CA ASN A 107 -15.26 -3.24 5.58
C ASN A 107 -15.53 -3.73 7.02
N GLY A 108 -15.27 -2.86 8.01
CA GLY A 108 -15.43 -3.16 9.44
C GLY A 108 -14.28 -3.94 10.07
N GLU A 109 -13.22 -4.27 9.32
CA GLU A 109 -11.97 -4.85 9.81
C GLU A 109 -10.93 -3.77 10.03
N ILE A 110 -10.13 -3.88 11.08
CA ILE A 110 -8.94 -3.04 11.22
C ILE A 110 -7.86 -3.62 10.32
N GLN A 111 -7.28 -2.74 9.51
CA GLN A 111 -6.13 -3.00 8.66
C GLN A 111 -4.97 -2.13 9.13
N TYR A 112 -3.76 -2.54 8.79
CA TYR A 112 -2.55 -1.85 9.21
C TYR A 112 -1.66 -1.49 8.03
N THR A 113 -1.01 -0.35 8.17
CA THR A 113 0.05 0.12 7.28
C THR A 113 1.28 0.42 8.10
N PHE A 114 2.46 0.08 7.58
CA PHE A 114 3.75 0.43 8.16
C PHE A 114 4.71 0.98 7.11
N ASP A 115 5.45 2.01 7.53
CA ASP A 115 6.54 2.63 6.78
C ASP A 115 7.88 2.26 7.41
N PHE A 116 8.80 1.84 6.56
CA PHE A 116 10.12 1.38 6.95
C PHE A 116 11.19 2.17 6.21
N ALA A 117 12.29 2.49 6.90
CA ALA A 117 13.41 3.20 6.31
C ALA A 117 14.72 2.43 6.54
N HIS A 118 15.47 2.24 5.46
CA HIS A 118 16.88 1.86 5.52
C HIS A 118 17.73 3.14 5.71
N PRO A 119 18.80 3.12 6.51
CA PRO A 119 19.70 4.27 6.72
C PRO A 119 20.27 4.87 5.43
N CYS A 120 20.36 4.07 4.37
CA CYS A 120 20.84 4.48 3.06
C CYS A 120 19.81 5.25 2.20
N GLY A 121 18.60 5.49 2.70
CA GLY A 121 17.60 6.35 2.05
C GLY A 121 16.54 5.62 1.22
N ILE A 122 16.58 4.29 1.18
CA ILE A 122 15.48 3.49 0.61
C ILE A 122 14.41 3.28 1.67
N ARG A 123 13.14 3.41 1.27
CA ARG A 123 11.98 3.12 2.12
C ARG A 123 11.08 2.10 1.46
N TYR A 124 10.30 1.39 2.27
CA TYR A 124 9.19 0.58 1.80
C TYR A 124 7.96 0.78 2.67
N ARG A 125 6.80 0.56 2.08
CA ARG A 125 5.48 0.63 2.74
C ARG A 125 4.74 -0.66 2.46
N PHE A 126 4.17 -1.24 3.51
CA PHE A 126 3.13 -2.27 3.39
C PHE A 126 1.79 -1.70 3.82
N GLY A 127 0.74 -2.03 3.08
CA GLY A 127 -0.65 -1.74 3.43
C GLY A 127 -1.49 -3.02 3.40
N HIS A 128 -2.71 -2.92 3.93
CA HIS A 128 -3.65 -4.05 4.01
C HIS A 128 -3.10 -5.27 4.74
N LEU A 129 -2.33 -5.02 5.81
CA LEU A 129 -1.95 -6.07 6.75
C LEU A 129 -3.15 -6.35 7.67
N LEU A 130 -3.50 -7.62 7.86
CA LEU A 130 -4.67 -8.03 8.64
C LEU A 130 -4.29 -8.51 10.04
N THR A 131 -3.40 -9.51 10.14
CA THR A 131 -2.91 -10.02 11.43
C THR A 131 -1.42 -9.75 11.54
N LEU A 132 -1.04 -8.93 12.51
CA LEU A 132 0.35 -8.54 12.75
C LEU A 132 1.08 -9.55 13.61
N ALA A 133 2.40 -9.69 13.41
CA ALA A 133 3.23 -10.39 14.37
C ALA A 133 3.31 -9.60 15.70
N PRO A 134 3.59 -10.24 16.85
CA PRO A 134 3.46 -9.62 18.18
C PRO A 134 4.19 -8.28 18.32
N LYS A 135 5.41 -8.17 17.80
CA LYS A 135 6.18 -6.93 17.81
C LYS A 135 5.44 -5.79 17.11
N PHE A 136 4.92 -6.04 15.91
CA PHE A 136 4.23 -5.04 15.10
C PHE A 136 2.86 -4.69 15.69
N GLN A 137 2.18 -5.66 16.29
CA GLN A 137 0.95 -5.42 17.04
C GLN A 137 1.19 -4.41 18.19
N THR A 138 2.26 -4.60 18.98
CA THR A 138 2.64 -3.65 20.04
C THR A 138 2.95 -2.25 19.52
N ILE A 139 3.49 -2.12 18.30
CA ILE A 139 3.69 -0.81 17.68
C ILE A 139 2.34 -0.20 17.27
N ALA A 140 1.49 -0.99 16.61
CA ALA A 140 0.20 -0.55 16.09
C ALA A 140 -0.78 -0.08 17.17
N GLU A 141 -0.70 -0.66 18.36
CA GLU A 141 -1.53 -0.26 19.52
C GLU A 141 -1.30 1.18 19.97
N LYS A 142 -0.12 1.74 19.67
CA LYS A 142 0.23 3.13 19.98
C LYS A 142 -0.34 4.13 18.97
N PHE A 143 -0.74 3.68 17.78
CA PHE A 143 -1.36 4.55 16.79
C PHE A 143 -2.76 4.96 17.26
N PRO A 144 -3.24 6.17 16.90
CA PRO A 144 -4.60 6.57 17.26
C PRO A 144 -5.60 5.54 16.75
N LEU A 145 -6.70 5.34 17.49
CA LEU A 145 -7.84 4.61 16.95
C LEU A 145 -8.35 5.35 15.70
N PRO A 146 -8.76 4.61 14.66
CA PRO A 146 -9.22 5.27 13.46
C PRO A 146 -10.49 6.06 13.72
N LYS A 147 -10.55 7.26 13.14
CA LYS A 147 -11.74 8.11 13.15
C LYS A 147 -12.32 8.12 11.74
N GLY A 148 -13.46 7.44 11.56
CA GLY A 148 -14.04 7.24 10.24
C GLY A 148 -13.07 6.50 9.31
N LEU A 149 -12.84 7.05 8.12
CA LEU A 149 -11.94 6.48 7.11
C LEU A 149 -10.54 7.11 7.13
N ASP A 150 -10.16 7.80 8.20
CA ASP A 150 -8.82 8.39 8.32
C ASP A 150 -7.75 7.30 8.45
N SER A 151 -6.85 7.27 7.47
CA SER A 151 -5.82 6.25 7.31
C SER A 151 -4.41 6.84 7.31
N ARG A 152 -4.26 8.08 7.79
CA ARG A 152 -2.98 8.76 7.94
C ARG A 152 -2.04 8.06 8.90
N THR A 153 -0.77 8.01 8.53
CA THR A 153 0.30 7.45 9.36
C THR A 153 0.68 8.36 10.53
N THR A 154 0.99 7.75 11.65
CA THR A 154 1.61 8.35 12.84
C THR A 154 3.09 7.98 12.88
N GLU A 155 3.95 8.96 13.19
CA GLU A 155 5.39 8.74 13.31
C GLU A 155 5.74 7.81 14.48
N VAL A 156 6.76 6.97 14.29
CA VAL A 156 7.36 6.13 15.32
C VAL A 156 8.70 6.73 15.72
N TYR A 157 8.77 7.26 16.94
CA TYR A 157 10.00 7.84 17.50
C TYR A 157 10.26 7.35 18.94
N PRO A 158 11.46 6.82 19.25
CA PRO A 158 12.55 6.51 18.30
C PRO A 158 12.13 5.40 17.29
N PRO A 159 12.71 5.38 16.08
CA PRO A 159 12.46 4.31 15.12
C PRO A 159 12.80 2.93 15.69
N ILE A 160 12.06 1.90 15.26
CA ILE A 160 12.21 0.54 15.78
C ILE A 160 12.89 -0.35 14.74
N LYS A 161 14.06 -0.89 15.07
CA LYS A 161 14.83 -1.76 14.17
C LYS A 161 14.07 -3.03 13.82
N VAL A 162 14.19 -3.44 12.56
CA VAL A 162 13.62 -4.65 11.97
C VAL A 162 14.72 -5.34 11.19
N LYS A 163 14.80 -6.66 11.31
CA LYS A 163 15.75 -7.48 10.54
C LYS A 163 15.11 -8.02 9.28
N GLN A 164 15.90 -8.21 8.23
CA GLN A 164 15.51 -8.98 7.06
C GLN A 164 14.91 -10.33 7.51
N GLU A 165 13.88 -10.81 6.80
CA GLU A 165 13.11 -12.03 7.11
C GLU A 165 12.28 -11.98 8.40
N GLU A 166 12.32 -10.88 9.17
CA GLU A 166 11.45 -10.75 10.34
C GLU A 166 9.98 -10.70 9.90
N VAL A 167 9.14 -11.52 10.54
CA VAL A 167 7.70 -11.59 10.23
C VAL A 167 7.02 -10.30 10.66
N ILE A 168 6.43 -9.60 9.70
CA ILE A 168 5.65 -8.36 9.91
C ILE A 168 4.19 -8.71 10.18
N ALA A 169 3.63 -9.58 9.33
CA ALA A 169 2.24 -10.01 9.40
C ALA A 169 2.10 -11.49 9.05
N THR A 170 1.11 -12.15 9.64
CA THR A 170 0.75 -13.55 9.37
C THR A 170 -0.56 -13.68 8.60
N ALA A 171 -1.23 -12.56 8.30
CA ALA A 171 -2.36 -12.52 7.39
C ALA A 171 -2.47 -11.15 6.70
N VAL A 172 -3.02 -11.12 5.49
CA VAL A 172 -3.19 -9.91 4.65
C VAL A 172 -4.58 -9.82 4.02
N GLY A 173 -4.94 -8.63 3.56
CA GLY A 173 -6.19 -8.39 2.88
C GLY A 173 -7.39 -8.43 3.83
N LEU A 174 -8.52 -8.92 3.32
CA LEU A 174 -9.82 -8.82 3.97
C LEU A 174 -10.49 -10.20 4.07
N THR A 175 -11.10 -10.48 5.22
CA THR A 175 -11.98 -11.66 5.38
C THR A 175 -13.41 -11.36 4.93
N ARG A 176 -13.74 -10.08 4.68
CA ARG A 176 -15.05 -9.63 4.22
C ARG A 176 -15.01 -8.51 3.18
N GLY A 177 -16.04 -8.48 2.35
CA GLY A 177 -16.21 -7.49 1.28
C GLY A 177 -15.36 -7.74 0.04
N GLY A 178 -14.83 -8.96 -0.11
CA GLY A 178 -14.37 -9.52 -1.36
C GLY A 178 -15.52 -10.16 -2.16
N ASP A 179 -15.15 -10.91 -3.21
CA ASP A 179 -16.12 -11.57 -4.09
C ASP A 179 -16.95 -12.60 -3.31
N SER A 180 -18.27 -12.49 -3.41
CA SER A 180 -19.22 -13.46 -2.85
C SER A 180 -18.97 -14.90 -3.32
N ALA A 181 -18.48 -15.09 -4.55
CA ALA A 181 -18.11 -16.40 -5.08
C ALA A 181 -16.89 -17.00 -4.34
N GLN A 182 -16.06 -16.16 -3.73
CA GLN A 182 -14.90 -16.53 -2.91
C GLN A 182 -15.21 -16.46 -1.41
N GLY A 183 -16.50 -16.58 -1.04
CA GLY A 183 -16.93 -16.50 0.36
C GLY A 183 -16.77 -15.10 0.97
N GLY A 184 -16.62 -14.06 0.14
CA GLY A 184 -16.45 -12.67 0.58
C GLY A 184 -15.01 -12.31 0.98
N ILE A 185 -14.04 -13.17 0.71
CA ILE A 185 -12.61 -12.96 1.02
C ILE A 185 -11.93 -12.17 -0.12
N ASN A 186 -10.94 -11.36 0.23
CA ASN A 186 -10.05 -10.72 -0.73
C ASN A 186 -8.61 -10.71 -0.17
N THR A 187 -7.79 -11.66 -0.64
CA THR A 187 -6.41 -11.83 -0.15
C THR A 187 -5.43 -11.08 -1.05
N PHE A 188 -4.84 -10.01 -0.52
CA PHE A 188 -3.88 -9.17 -1.23
C PHE A 188 -3.00 -8.40 -0.25
N VAL A 189 -1.85 -7.91 -0.73
CA VAL A 189 -1.00 -6.99 0.02
C VAL A 189 -0.53 -5.86 -0.89
N ASP A 190 -0.57 -4.64 -0.37
CA ASP A 190 0.00 -3.48 -1.06
C ASP A 190 1.47 -3.33 -0.66
N TRP A 191 2.32 -3.09 -1.66
CA TRP A 191 3.75 -2.92 -1.46
C TRP A 191 4.33 -1.81 -2.34
N GLY A 192 4.84 -0.78 -1.67
CA GLY A 192 5.56 0.33 -2.30
C GLY A 192 7.01 0.37 -1.86
N VAL A 193 7.89 0.76 -2.78
CA VAL A 193 9.32 0.97 -2.54
C VAL A 193 9.70 2.33 -3.09
N TYR A 194 10.52 3.06 -2.34
CA TYR A 194 10.81 4.47 -2.59
C TYR A 194 12.29 4.76 -2.41
N ASP A 195 12.89 5.45 -3.38
CA ASP A 195 14.27 5.90 -3.34
C ASP A 195 14.35 7.38 -2.98
N TYR A 196 14.44 7.72 -1.68
CA TYR A 196 14.52 9.12 -1.25
C TYR A 196 15.89 9.78 -1.50
N ARG A 197 16.80 9.10 -2.19
CA ARG A 197 18.07 9.70 -2.65
C ARG A 197 17.90 10.46 -3.96
N GLN A 198 16.91 10.09 -4.78
CA GLN A 198 16.68 10.66 -6.10
C GLN A 198 15.20 10.56 -6.51
N LYS A 199 14.69 11.61 -7.15
CA LYS A 199 13.34 11.56 -7.73
C LYS A 199 13.29 10.62 -8.93
N ASN A 200 12.15 10.00 -9.17
CA ASN A 200 11.93 9.11 -10.30
C ASN A 200 11.87 9.85 -11.65
N GLN A 201 11.88 9.09 -12.75
CA GLN A 201 11.90 9.63 -14.11
C GLN A 201 10.66 10.46 -14.43
N SER A 202 9.47 10.03 -13.98
CA SER A 202 8.21 10.75 -14.22
C SER A 202 8.19 12.14 -13.59
N SER A 203 8.86 12.28 -12.43
CA SER A 203 8.99 13.57 -11.72
C SER A 203 9.84 14.62 -12.45
N LYS A 204 10.47 14.27 -13.57
CA LYS A 204 11.16 15.24 -14.43
C LYS A 204 10.19 16.05 -15.31
N ASP A 205 8.98 15.54 -15.52
CA ASP A 205 7.90 16.26 -16.20
C ASP A 205 7.12 17.12 -15.18
N SER A 206 7.16 18.45 -15.35
CA SER A 206 6.46 19.39 -14.47
C SER A 206 4.95 19.22 -14.53
N ALA A 207 4.39 18.84 -15.68
CA ALA A 207 2.95 18.59 -15.81
C ALA A 207 2.55 17.32 -15.04
N TRP A 208 3.41 16.31 -15.01
CA TRP A 208 3.22 15.12 -14.18
C TRP A 208 3.24 15.48 -12.69
N VAL A 209 4.21 16.26 -12.23
CA VAL A 209 4.31 16.68 -10.82
C VAL A 209 3.08 17.46 -10.35
N VAL A 210 2.48 18.31 -11.20
CA VAL A 210 1.24 19.04 -10.86
C VAL A 210 0.06 18.09 -10.62
N ARG A 211 0.01 16.95 -11.33
CA ARG A 211 -1.04 15.93 -11.17
C ARG A 211 -0.80 14.96 -10.00
N HIS A 212 0.44 14.90 -9.51
CA HIS A 212 0.91 13.97 -8.48
C HIS A 212 1.53 14.77 -7.32
N PRO A 213 0.69 15.41 -6.49
CA PRO A 213 1.13 16.34 -5.47
C PRO A 213 1.72 15.64 -4.23
N TYR A 214 1.58 14.32 -4.10
CA TYR A 214 2.10 13.61 -2.93
C TYR A 214 3.58 13.34 -3.10
N GLU A 215 4.38 13.75 -2.11
CA GLU A 215 5.84 13.64 -2.18
C GLU A 215 6.31 12.22 -2.49
N ILE A 216 5.64 11.22 -1.92
CA ILE A 216 5.97 9.80 -2.08
C ILE A 216 5.89 9.34 -3.55
N GLU A 217 4.98 9.92 -4.33
CA GLU A 217 4.83 9.64 -5.76
C GLU A 217 6.09 10.03 -6.52
N SER A 218 6.80 11.08 -6.08
CA SER A 218 8.03 11.52 -6.73
C SER A 218 9.25 10.63 -6.46
N TYR A 219 9.18 9.76 -5.45
CA TYR A 219 10.30 8.89 -5.03
C TYR A 219 10.02 7.40 -5.24
N ALA A 220 8.80 7.04 -5.63
CA ALA A 220 8.45 5.65 -5.92
C ALA A 220 9.25 5.10 -7.11
N VAL A 221 9.61 3.82 -7.02
CA VAL A 221 10.42 3.11 -8.03
C VAL A 221 9.70 1.88 -8.56
N CYS A 222 10.10 1.43 -9.75
CA CYS A 222 9.81 0.06 -10.15
C CYS A 222 10.75 -0.88 -9.40
N TRP A 223 10.25 -1.51 -8.34
CA TRP A 223 11.06 -2.39 -7.50
C TRP A 223 11.43 -3.73 -8.14
N PHE A 224 10.94 -4.02 -9.36
CA PHE A 224 11.20 -5.28 -10.05
C PHE A 224 12.69 -5.50 -10.34
N ASP A 225 13.45 -4.41 -10.50
CA ASP A 225 14.89 -4.48 -10.76
C ASP A 225 15.71 -4.61 -9.46
N TRP A 226 15.04 -4.59 -8.30
CA TRP A 226 15.67 -4.57 -6.96
C TRP A 226 15.41 -5.89 -6.21
N ILE A 227 14.91 -6.90 -6.92
CA ILE A 227 14.75 -8.28 -6.45
C ILE A 227 15.65 -9.21 -7.26
N SER A 228 15.76 -10.47 -6.82
CA SER A 228 16.53 -11.47 -7.56
C SER A 228 16.01 -11.61 -9.00
N SER A 229 16.87 -11.96 -9.95
CA SER A 229 16.45 -12.19 -11.34
C SER A 229 15.41 -13.30 -11.45
N VAL A 230 15.47 -14.31 -10.58
CA VAL A 230 14.49 -15.39 -10.48
C VAL A 230 13.12 -14.84 -10.08
N ASP A 231 13.06 -14.02 -9.03
CA ASP A 231 11.79 -13.44 -8.57
C ASP A 231 11.25 -12.41 -9.55
N ARG A 232 12.13 -11.61 -10.17
CA ARG A 232 11.76 -10.69 -11.25
C ARG A 232 11.06 -11.40 -12.39
N ASN A 233 11.59 -12.56 -12.81
CA ASN A 233 10.95 -13.35 -13.87
C ASN A 233 9.56 -13.86 -13.46
N LYS A 234 9.40 -14.31 -12.21
CA LYS A 234 8.09 -14.71 -11.69
C LYS A 234 7.12 -13.53 -11.66
N VAL A 235 7.56 -12.38 -11.16
CA VAL A 235 6.78 -11.13 -11.12
C VAL A 235 6.31 -10.71 -12.52
N LEU A 236 7.21 -10.70 -13.51
CA LEU A 236 6.87 -10.30 -14.87
C LEU A 236 5.95 -11.30 -15.58
N ALA A 237 6.01 -12.57 -15.19
CA ALA A 237 5.14 -13.62 -15.71
C ALA A 237 3.70 -13.54 -15.18
N LEU A 238 3.48 -12.89 -14.03
CA LEU A 238 2.13 -12.71 -13.49
C LEU A 238 1.24 -11.86 -14.42
N PRO A 239 -0.06 -12.19 -14.52
CA PRO A 239 -1.03 -11.31 -15.14
C PRO A 239 -1.21 -10.04 -14.29
N SER A 240 -1.61 -8.93 -14.93
CA SER A 240 -1.99 -7.75 -14.16
C SER A 240 -3.33 -7.99 -13.45
N SER A 241 -3.40 -7.56 -12.19
CA SER A 241 -4.65 -7.52 -11.42
C SER A 241 -5.49 -6.27 -11.74
N ASP A 242 -4.93 -5.26 -12.40
CA ASP A 242 -5.65 -4.05 -12.76
C ASP A 242 -6.15 -4.14 -14.20
N PHE A 243 -7.47 -4.27 -14.39
CA PHE A 243 -8.07 -4.41 -15.71
C PHE A 243 -8.05 -3.11 -16.52
N GLU A 244 -7.96 -1.95 -15.86
CA GLU A 244 -7.95 -0.63 -16.53
C GLU A 244 -6.56 -0.29 -17.07
N SER A 245 -5.53 -0.29 -16.20
CA SER A 245 -4.16 0.05 -16.59
C SER A 245 -3.40 -1.14 -17.16
N GLY A 246 -3.84 -2.38 -16.90
CA GLY A 246 -3.09 -3.58 -17.28
C GLY A 246 -1.67 -3.53 -16.69
N LYS A 247 -0.66 -3.73 -17.54
CA LYS A 247 0.76 -3.58 -17.17
C LYS A 247 1.31 -2.16 -17.42
N SER A 248 0.47 -1.21 -17.84
CA SER A 248 0.88 0.19 -18.01
C SER A 248 1.23 0.79 -16.65
N SER A 249 2.41 1.37 -16.54
CA SER A 249 2.92 1.97 -15.31
C SER A 249 3.81 3.16 -15.65
N ASP A 250 3.76 4.20 -14.83
CA ASP A 250 4.67 5.34 -14.95
C ASP A 250 6.09 5.00 -14.50
N TYR A 251 6.26 3.99 -13.63
CA TYR A 251 7.56 3.64 -13.05
C TYR A 251 8.19 2.41 -13.69
N CYS A 252 7.38 1.41 -14.04
CA CYS A 252 7.82 0.13 -14.61
C CYS A 252 7.67 0.17 -16.13
N LYS A 253 8.78 0.04 -16.85
CA LYS A 253 8.87 0.04 -18.32
C LYS A 253 9.48 -1.26 -18.83
#